data_AF-A0A8T4KCY0-F1
#
_entry.id   AF-A0A8T4KCY0-F1
#
_cell.length_a   1.000
_cell.length_b   1.000
_cell.length_c   1.000
_cell.angle_alpha   90.00
_cell.angle_beta   90.00
_cell.angle_gamma   90.00
#
_symmetry.space_group_name_H-M   'P 1'
#
loop_
_entity.id
_entity.type
_entity.pdbx_description
1 polymer ?
#
loop_
_entity_poly.entity_id
_entity_poly.type
_entity_poly.pdbx_seq_one_letter_code
_entity_poly.pdbx_strand_id
1 'polypeptide(L)'
;MGFKSVFSSVFPFILFFLAFFSLYSSSITLPKIITVQYKIFEIFMNSLKTNSLAYSFEQAFSYLWTAVLMNSSVALMLISIGTVITIRYVQETNSKLVILSAIVFLTSVFFTTNSIELSITAVALVIFHLITIRFFEPKKYSISTGYAYVKRNITIVTTVLSLCILALMTVNSSLYEKEIHETTVKSISLVLPNTNEIVAAQKEKVNTDSEFIRSFIIYSQESLPIEERQSCQKVYTGCLTAVDEYEKASIESTEKNGIGLAVEDIQNSFPIIKSFEKTTPIFISILIFTLLSALSPIASIFGGLLYLILNTIKRNETKDEKNVSTK
;
A
#
# COMPACT_ATOMS: atom_id res chain seq x y z
N MET A 1 9.31 21.03 -40.03
CA MET A 1 9.36 19.93 -39.04
C MET A 1 8.14 19.04 -39.30
N GLY A 2 8.31 17.75 -39.59
CA GLY A 2 7.20 16.89 -39.99
C GLY A 2 6.29 16.48 -38.82
N PHE A 3 4.99 16.31 -39.08
CA PHE A 3 3.98 15.88 -38.09
C PHE A 3 4.40 14.62 -37.31
N LYS A 4 5.02 13.65 -37.99
CA LYS A 4 5.52 12.40 -37.38
C LYS A 4 6.54 12.64 -36.26
N SER A 5 7.41 13.64 -36.42
CA SER A 5 8.45 13.97 -35.42
C SER A 5 7.87 14.66 -34.20
N VAL A 6 6.86 15.52 -34.38
CA VAL A 6 6.13 16.14 -33.27
C VAL A 6 5.34 15.06 -32.51
N PHE A 7 4.61 14.21 -33.23
CA PHE A 7 3.83 13.12 -32.64
C PHE A 7 4.71 12.16 -31.82
N SER A 8 5.81 11.68 -32.38
CA SER A 8 6.72 10.73 -31.70
C SER A 8 7.43 11.32 -30.49
N SER A 9 7.59 12.65 -30.43
CA SER A 9 8.30 13.33 -29.35
C SER A 9 7.37 13.81 -28.22
N VAL A 10 6.10 14.11 -28.52
CA VAL A 10 5.16 14.72 -27.56
C VAL A 10 4.13 13.71 -27.05
N PHE A 11 3.60 12.85 -27.92
CA PHE A 11 2.50 11.95 -27.59
C PHE A 11 2.81 10.96 -26.46
N PRO A 12 4.03 10.39 -26.33
CA PRO A 12 4.37 9.57 -25.17
C PRO A 12 4.20 10.31 -23.84
N PHE A 13 4.55 11.59 -23.77
CA PHE A 13 4.40 12.40 -22.55
C PHE A 13 2.94 12.72 -22.23
N ILE A 14 2.09 12.88 -23.25
CA ILE A 14 0.63 12.99 -23.05
C ILE A 14 0.09 11.69 -22.43
N LEU A 15 0.50 10.54 -22.95
CA LEU A 15 0.09 9.24 -22.40
C LEU A 15 0.62 9.02 -20.98
N PHE A 16 1.85 9.44 -20.69
CA PHE A 16 2.38 9.42 -19.33
C PHE A 16 1.57 10.35 -18.43
N PHE A 17 1.25 11.58 -18.86
CA PHE A 17 0.39 12.49 -18.11
C PHE A 17 -0.96 11.86 -17.77
N LEU A 18 -1.62 11.24 -18.75
CA LEU A 18 -2.90 10.55 -18.53
C LEU A 18 -2.75 9.34 -17.59
N ALA A 19 -1.65 8.59 -17.68
CA ALA A 19 -1.37 7.48 -16.76
C ALA A 19 -1.24 7.97 -15.32
N PHE A 20 -0.49 9.06 -15.12
CA PHE A 20 -0.32 9.70 -13.81
C PHE A 20 -1.61 10.30 -13.29
N PHE A 21 -2.40 10.95 -14.15
CA PHE A 21 -3.71 11.47 -13.77
C PHE A 21 -4.66 10.34 -13.37
N SER A 22 -4.64 9.20 -14.08
CA SER A 22 -5.45 8.02 -13.73
C SER A 22 -5.05 7.42 -12.38
N LEU A 23 -3.75 7.39 -12.05
CA LEU A 23 -3.28 6.95 -10.73
C LEU A 23 -3.74 7.93 -9.65
N TYR A 24 -3.61 9.22 -9.89
CA TYR A 24 -4.05 10.27 -8.97
C TYR A 24 -5.57 10.25 -8.74
N SER A 25 -6.36 10.18 -9.81
CA SER A 25 -7.83 10.21 -9.76
C SER A 25 -8.45 8.95 -9.16
N SER A 26 -7.68 7.86 -9.04
CA SER A 26 -8.13 6.61 -8.41
C SER A 26 -8.25 6.70 -6.88
N SER A 27 -7.88 7.85 -6.30
CA SER A 27 -7.86 8.10 -4.84
C SER A 27 -7.08 7.04 -4.07
N ILE A 28 -6.08 6.40 -4.69
CA ILE A 28 -5.14 5.47 -4.05
C ILE A 28 -4.12 6.32 -3.28
N THR A 29 -4.46 6.66 -2.05
CA THR A 29 -3.59 7.39 -1.12
C THR A 29 -2.86 6.43 -0.19
N LEU A 30 -1.77 6.88 0.45
CA LEU A 30 -1.04 6.07 1.43
C LEU A 30 -1.92 5.54 2.59
N PRO A 31 -2.81 6.36 3.21
CA PRO A 31 -3.79 5.87 4.18
C PRO A 31 -4.66 4.73 3.63
N LYS A 32 -5.17 4.88 2.40
CA LYS A 32 -5.97 3.85 1.75
C LYS A 32 -5.18 2.55 1.53
N ILE A 33 -3.89 2.64 1.20
CA ILE A 33 -3.03 1.45 1.04
C ILE A 33 -2.82 0.73 2.38
N ILE A 34 -2.59 1.49 3.47
CA ILE A 34 -2.52 0.94 4.84
C ILE A 34 -3.83 0.21 5.18
N THR A 35 -4.99 0.83 4.91
CA THR A 35 -6.30 0.21 5.14
C THR A 35 -6.52 -1.03 4.27
N VAL A 36 -6.11 -1.00 2.99
CA VAL A 36 -6.26 -2.14 2.07
C VAL A 36 -5.46 -3.34 2.56
N GLN A 37 -4.25 -3.16 3.08
CA GLN A 37 -3.46 -4.24 3.66
C GLN A 37 -4.22 -4.95 4.78
N TYR A 38 -4.79 -4.18 5.71
CA TYR A 38 -5.66 -4.73 6.77
C TYR A 38 -6.90 -5.42 6.20
N LYS A 39 -7.59 -4.79 5.25
CA LYS A 39 -8.86 -5.32 4.70
C LYS A 39 -8.67 -6.64 3.96
N ILE A 40 -7.57 -6.80 3.22
CA ILE A 40 -7.19 -8.07 2.58
C ILE A 40 -7.02 -9.16 3.65
N PHE A 41 -6.33 -8.83 4.74
CA PHE A 41 -6.11 -9.75 5.85
C PHE A 41 -7.42 -10.11 6.57
N GLU A 42 -8.27 -9.13 6.85
CA GLU A 42 -9.59 -9.33 7.46
C GLU A 42 -10.49 -10.24 6.62
N ILE A 43 -10.61 -9.96 5.32
CA ILE A 43 -11.41 -10.78 4.40
C ILE A 43 -10.87 -12.20 4.35
N PHE A 44 -9.56 -12.37 4.24
CA PHE A 44 -8.92 -13.69 4.23
C PHE A 44 -9.20 -14.46 5.52
N MET A 45 -8.91 -13.86 6.69
CA MET A 45 -9.07 -14.53 7.99
C MET A 45 -10.52 -14.87 8.30
N ASN A 46 -11.47 -13.98 7.97
CA ASN A 46 -12.89 -14.25 8.20
C ASN A 46 -13.43 -15.31 7.24
N SER A 47 -12.98 -15.32 5.98
CA SER A 47 -13.36 -16.36 5.03
C SER A 47 -12.76 -17.72 5.42
N LEU A 48 -11.51 -17.75 5.91
CA LEU A 48 -10.83 -18.98 6.33
C LEU A 48 -11.51 -19.70 7.49
N LYS A 49 -12.23 -18.96 8.35
CA LYS A 49 -13.01 -19.54 9.45
C LYS A 49 -14.17 -20.42 8.97
N THR A 50 -14.66 -20.19 7.75
CA THR A 50 -15.91 -20.80 7.26
C THR A 50 -15.78 -21.52 5.92
N ASN A 51 -14.74 -21.23 5.15
CA ASN A 51 -14.55 -21.71 3.79
C ASN A 51 -13.18 -22.36 3.58
N SER A 52 -12.97 -22.93 2.39
CA SER A 52 -11.68 -23.48 2.00
C SER A 52 -10.62 -22.39 1.86
N LEU A 53 -9.35 -22.80 1.99
CA LEU A 53 -8.19 -21.92 1.80
C LEU A 53 -8.21 -21.23 0.43
N ALA A 54 -8.52 -21.97 -0.63
CA ALA A 54 -8.57 -21.45 -2.00
C ALA A 54 -9.63 -20.35 -2.16
N TYR A 55 -10.83 -20.57 -1.63
CA TYR A 55 -11.90 -19.58 -1.67
C TYR A 55 -11.58 -18.32 -0.85
N SER A 56 -10.89 -18.50 0.28
CA SER A 56 -10.43 -17.38 1.11
C SER A 56 -9.41 -16.50 0.39
N PHE A 57 -8.48 -17.11 -0.35
CA PHE A 57 -7.56 -16.39 -1.23
C PHE A 57 -8.28 -15.69 -2.38
N GLU A 58 -9.27 -16.34 -3.00
CA GLU A 58 -10.05 -15.76 -4.09
C GLU A 58 -10.78 -14.49 -3.63
N GLN A 59 -11.45 -14.52 -2.47
CA GLN A 59 -12.14 -13.34 -1.95
C GLN A 59 -11.17 -12.19 -1.64
N ALA A 60 -10.04 -12.49 -0.99
CA ALA A 60 -9.01 -11.50 -0.69
C ALA A 60 -8.42 -10.89 -1.97
N PHE A 61 -8.18 -11.72 -3.00
CA PHE A 61 -7.70 -11.29 -4.31
C PHE A 61 -8.76 -10.46 -5.06
N SER A 62 -10.03 -10.83 -5.02
CA SER A 62 -11.13 -10.09 -5.67
C SER A 62 -11.26 -8.67 -5.10
N TYR A 63 -11.15 -8.54 -3.77
CA TYR A 63 -11.09 -7.23 -3.12
C TYR A 63 -9.87 -6.43 -3.58
N LEU A 64 -8.68 -7.03 -3.54
CA LEU A 64 -7.44 -6.38 -4.01
C LEU A 64 -7.53 -5.94 -5.48
N TRP A 65 -8.15 -6.78 -6.32
CA TRP A 65 -8.33 -6.51 -7.74
C TRP A 65 -9.17 -5.26 -7.97
N THR A 66 -10.34 -5.20 -7.33
CA THR A 66 -11.30 -4.10 -7.49
C THR A 66 -10.82 -2.81 -6.80
N ALA A 67 -10.21 -2.91 -5.62
CA ALA A 67 -9.81 -1.75 -4.82
C ALA A 67 -8.53 -1.06 -5.34
N VAL A 68 -7.59 -1.80 -5.93
CA VAL A 68 -6.24 -1.29 -6.27
C VAL A 68 -5.79 -1.67 -7.67
N LEU A 69 -5.86 -2.95 -8.06
CA LEU A 69 -5.19 -3.42 -9.28
C LEU A 69 -5.88 -2.93 -10.57
N MET A 70 -7.22 -2.84 -10.60
CA MET A 70 -7.95 -2.42 -11.79
C MET A 70 -7.53 -1.01 -12.24
N ASN A 71 -7.48 -0.05 -11.31
CA ASN A 71 -7.06 1.32 -11.62
C ASN A 71 -5.58 1.40 -12.00
N SER A 72 -4.74 0.61 -11.32
CA SER A 72 -3.31 0.52 -11.63
C SER A 72 -3.06 -0.08 -13.02
N SER A 73 -3.93 -0.98 -13.48
CA SER A 73 -3.81 -1.64 -14.78
C SER A 73 -3.99 -0.65 -15.95
N VAL A 74 -4.91 0.31 -15.83
CA VAL A 74 -5.16 1.35 -16.85
C VAL A 74 -3.91 2.22 -17.02
N ALA A 75 -3.32 2.66 -15.91
CA ALA A 75 -2.09 3.44 -15.94
C ALA A 75 -0.92 2.67 -16.56
N LEU A 76 -0.76 1.39 -16.21
CA LEU A 76 0.28 0.53 -16.78
C LEU A 76 0.09 0.29 -18.29
N MET A 77 -1.16 0.19 -18.76
CA MET A 77 -1.46 0.11 -20.20
C MET A 77 -1.06 1.40 -20.93
N LEU A 78 -1.39 2.58 -20.38
CA LEU A 78 -1.00 3.87 -20.96
C LEU A 78 0.52 4.04 -21.04
N ILE A 79 1.24 3.65 -19.98
CA ILE A 79 2.72 3.63 -19.96
C ILE A 79 3.28 2.68 -21.02
N SER A 80 2.65 1.51 -21.18
CA SER A 80 3.01 0.52 -22.21
C SER A 80 2.86 1.10 -23.62
N ILE A 81 1.74 1.76 -23.93
CA ILE A 81 1.52 2.41 -25.22
C ILE A 81 2.55 3.52 -25.47
N GLY A 82 2.77 4.41 -24.50
CA GLY A 82 3.76 5.49 -24.62
C GLY A 82 5.16 4.96 -24.88
N THR A 83 5.54 3.89 -24.18
CA THR A 83 6.81 3.18 -24.37
C THR A 83 6.93 2.62 -25.80
N VAL A 84 5.91 1.91 -26.28
CA VAL A 84 5.96 1.27 -27.60
C VAL A 84 6.04 2.32 -28.72
N ILE A 85 5.30 3.43 -28.61
CA ILE A 85 5.34 4.53 -29.58
C ILE A 85 6.75 5.15 -29.62
N THR A 86 7.34 5.41 -28.45
CA THR A 86 8.70 5.95 -28.33
C THR A 86 9.70 5.07 -29.07
N ILE A 87 9.66 3.76 -28.81
CA ILE A 87 10.57 2.79 -29.40
C ILE A 87 10.36 2.70 -30.91
N ARG A 88 9.10 2.68 -31.36
CA ARG A 88 8.73 2.52 -32.77
C ARG A 88 9.26 3.65 -33.64
N TYR A 89 9.21 4.87 -33.10
CA TYR A 89 9.50 6.11 -33.82
C TYR A 89 10.78 6.78 -33.34
N VAL A 90 11.66 6.06 -32.64
CA VAL A 90 12.89 6.61 -32.02
C VAL A 90 13.77 7.38 -33.00
N GLN A 91 13.83 6.95 -34.27
CA GLN A 91 14.60 7.60 -35.34
C GLN A 91 13.95 8.91 -35.83
N GLU A 92 12.65 9.07 -35.60
CA GLU A 92 11.86 10.25 -35.99
C GLU A 92 11.73 11.24 -34.81
N THR A 93 12.19 10.85 -33.62
CA THR A 93 12.09 11.62 -32.37
C THR A 93 13.10 12.76 -32.33
N ASN A 94 12.63 13.97 -31.99
CA ASN A 94 13.49 15.14 -31.83
C ASN A 94 13.85 15.35 -30.36
N SER A 95 15.14 15.24 -30.02
CA SER A 95 15.60 15.34 -28.63
C SER A 95 15.25 16.66 -27.94
N LYS A 96 15.21 17.80 -28.67
CA LYS A 96 14.82 19.10 -28.08
C LYS A 96 13.33 19.11 -27.70
N LEU A 97 12.47 18.56 -28.56
CA LEU A 97 11.03 18.45 -28.28
C LEU A 97 10.75 17.46 -27.14
N VAL A 98 11.51 16.38 -27.04
CA VAL A 98 11.41 15.42 -25.92
C VAL A 98 11.73 16.10 -24.59
N ILE A 99 12.83 16.86 -24.52
CA ILE A 99 13.21 17.59 -23.31
C ILE A 99 12.13 18.62 -22.94
N LEU A 100 11.62 19.39 -23.92
CA LEU A 100 10.55 20.36 -23.68
C LEU A 100 9.27 19.67 -23.18
N SER A 101 8.88 18.55 -23.81
CA SER A 101 7.70 17.78 -23.42
C SER A 101 7.86 17.17 -22.03
N ALA A 102 9.06 16.72 -21.67
CA ALA A 102 9.38 16.23 -20.34
C ALA A 102 9.26 17.33 -19.28
N ILE A 103 9.77 18.54 -19.56
CA ILE A 103 9.63 19.68 -18.65
C ILE A 103 8.15 20.01 -18.44
N VAL A 104 7.38 20.17 -19.53
CA VAL A 104 5.95 20.46 -19.47
C VAL A 104 5.22 19.38 -18.67
N PHE A 105 5.47 18.10 -18.97
CA PHE A 105 4.90 16.97 -18.25
C PHE A 105 5.22 17.01 -16.75
N LEU A 106 6.49 17.18 -16.37
CA LEU A 106 6.90 17.22 -14.96
C LEU A 106 6.26 18.40 -14.23
N THR A 107 6.27 19.58 -14.84
CA THR A 107 5.65 20.78 -14.30
C THR A 107 4.14 20.58 -14.13
N SER A 108 3.46 20.00 -15.12
CA SER A 108 2.03 19.69 -15.03
C SER A 108 1.72 18.66 -13.95
N VAL A 109 2.51 17.58 -13.82
CA VAL A 109 2.32 16.59 -12.75
C VAL A 109 2.47 17.23 -11.38
N PHE A 110 3.50 18.05 -11.17
CA PHE A 110 3.74 18.74 -9.90
C PHE A 110 2.56 19.66 -9.54
N PHE A 111 2.14 20.54 -10.45
CA PHE A 111 1.04 21.49 -10.18
C PHE A 111 -0.32 20.81 -10.04
N THR A 112 -0.57 19.70 -10.74
CA THR A 112 -1.88 19.03 -10.70
C THR A 112 -2.04 18.15 -9.46
N THR A 113 -0.96 17.53 -8.99
CA THR A 113 -1.03 16.52 -7.92
C THR A 113 -0.57 17.04 -6.56
N ASN A 114 0.26 18.08 -6.53
CA ASN A 114 0.96 18.57 -5.33
C ASN A 114 1.63 17.42 -4.52
N SER A 115 2.02 16.34 -5.20
CA SER A 115 2.55 15.11 -4.60
C SER A 115 4.01 14.95 -5.01
N ILE A 116 4.89 14.91 -4.00
CA ILE A 116 6.33 14.72 -4.19
C ILE A 116 6.62 13.32 -4.73
N GLU A 117 5.85 12.32 -4.32
CA GLU A 117 6.00 10.91 -4.70
C GLU A 117 5.70 10.71 -6.19
N LEU A 118 4.59 11.28 -6.66
CA LEU A 118 4.21 11.24 -8.07
C LEU A 118 5.19 12.05 -8.92
N SER A 119 5.71 13.16 -8.39
CA SER A 119 6.71 13.97 -9.07
C SER A 119 8.05 13.23 -9.26
N ILE A 120 8.56 12.53 -8.24
CA ILE A 120 9.79 11.74 -8.36
C ILE A 120 9.61 10.56 -9.32
N THR A 121 8.45 9.90 -9.27
CA THR A 121 8.13 8.79 -10.19
C THR A 121 8.07 9.28 -11.64
N ALA A 122 7.53 10.49 -11.87
CA ALA A 122 7.52 11.12 -13.17
C ALA A 122 8.94 11.43 -13.67
N VAL A 123 9.84 11.90 -12.80
CA VAL A 123 11.27 12.12 -13.13
C VAL A 123 11.96 10.82 -13.56
N ALA A 124 11.74 9.72 -12.83
CA ALA A 124 12.33 8.43 -13.18
C ALA A 124 11.88 7.92 -14.55
N LEU A 125 10.60 8.12 -14.87
CA LEU A 125 10.03 7.76 -16.16
C LEU A 125 10.63 8.60 -17.30
N VAL A 126 10.85 9.90 -17.07
CA VAL A 126 11.55 10.80 -18.00
C VAL A 126 12.99 10.36 -18.23
N ILE A 127 13.76 10.12 -17.17
CA ILE A 127 15.17 9.68 -17.27
C ILE A 127 15.27 8.39 -18.07
N PHE A 128 14.41 7.42 -17.76
CA PHE A 128 14.42 6.14 -18.45
C PHE A 128 13.99 6.27 -19.93
N HIS A 129 13.00 7.11 -20.22
CA HIS A 129 12.59 7.42 -21.59
C HIS A 129 13.73 8.05 -22.40
N LEU A 130 14.49 8.99 -21.80
CA LEU A 130 15.68 9.59 -22.42
C LEU A 130 16.80 8.58 -22.66
N ILE A 131 17.04 7.66 -21.71
CA ILE A 131 17.99 6.54 -21.88
C ILE A 131 17.53 5.63 -23.03
N THR A 132 16.24 5.32 -23.09
CA THR A 132 15.68 4.48 -24.15
C THR A 132 15.90 5.12 -25.51
N ILE A 133 15.60 6.41 -25.68
CA ILE A 133 15.82 7.10 -26.95
C ILE A 133 17.31 7.09 -27.35
N ARG A 134 18.22 7.24 -26.38
CA ARG A 134 19.66 7.41 -26.65
C ARG A 134 20.39 6.10 -26.95
N PHE A 135 19.99 4.99 -26.35
CA PHE A 135 20.72 3.72 -26.38
C PHE A 135 19.96 2.59 -27.10
N PHE A 136 18.80 2.88 -27.68
CA PHE A 136 18.00 1.86 -28.34
C PHE A 136 18.39 1.70 -29.81
N GLU A 137 18.86 0.50 -30.13
CA GLU A 137 18.93 0.02 -31.50
C GLU A 137 17.74 -0.92 -31.78
N PRO A 138 16.97 -0.71 -32.87
CA PRO A 138 15.84 -1.56 -33.20
C PRO A 138 16.30 -3.00 -33.49
N LYS A 139 16.06 -3.90 -32.52
CA LYS A 139 16.18 -5.35 -32.70
C LYS A 139 14.99 -5.90 -33.50
N LYS A 140 15.11 -7.17 -33.92
CA LYS A 140 14.13 -7.94 -34.73
C LYS A 140 12.66 -7.60 -34.38
N TYR A 141 11.83 -7.45 -35.42
CA TYR A 141 10.40 -7.17 -35.31
C TYR A 141 9.61 -8.38 -34.74
N SER A 142 9.64 -8.55 -33.42
CA SER A 142 8.95 -9.63 -32.72
C SER A 142 8.24 -9.14 -31.46
N ILE A 143 7.21 -9.89 -31.04
CA ILE A 143 6.50 -9.67 -29.77
C ILE A 143 7.47 -9.73 -28.59
N SER A 144 8.41 -10.68 -28.61
CA SER A 144 9.40 -10.87 -27.54
C SER A 144 10.26 -9.63 -27.30
N THR A 145 10.59 -8.90 -28.39
CA THR A 145 11.34 -7.65 -28.32
C THR A 145 10.51 -6.60 -27.58
N GLY A 146 9.29 -6.31 -28.04
CA GLY A 146 8.40 -5.34 -27.37
C GLY A 146 8.08 -5.70 -25.92
N TYR A 147 7.82 -6.97 -25.63
CA TYR A 147 7.59 -7.48 -24.28
C TYR A 147 8.76 -7.19 -23.34
N ALA A 148 9.98 -7.51 -23.76
CA ALA A 148 11.16 -7.35 -22.91
C ALA A 148 11.40 -5.87 -22.53
N TYR A 149 11.16 -4.95 -23.46
CA TYR A 149 11.31 -3.52 -23.20
C TYR A 149 10.24 -2.98 -22.27
N VAL A 150 8.96 -3.24 -22.56
CA VAL A 150 7.88 -2.78 -21.69
C VAL A 150 8.03 -3.35 -20.28
N LYS A 151 8.40 -4.62 -20.15
CA LYS A 151 8.67 -5.25 -18.86
C LYS A 151 9.77 -4.53 -18.09
N ARG A 152 10.91 -4.26 -18.73
CA ARG A 152 12.03 -3.53 -18.13
C ARG A 152 11.61 -2.15 -17.63
N ASN A 153 10.82 -1.42 -18.42
CA ASN A 153 10.36 -0.07 -18.08
C ASN A 153 9.44 -0.09 -16.87
N ILE A 154 8.46 -1.02 -16.90
CA ILE A 154 7.53 -1.19 -15.79
C ILE A 154 8.32 -1.55 -14.52
N THR A 155 9.25 -2.51 -14.58
CA THR A 155 10.06 -2.89 -13.41
C THR A 155 10.82 -1.69 -12.81
N ILE A 156 11.39 -0.82 -13.64
CA ILE A 156 12.11 0.35 -13.12
C ILE A 156 11.15 1.35 -12.47
N VAL A 157 10.03 1.64 -13.12
CA VAL A 157 9.00 2.54 -12.57
C VAL A 157 8.48 1.98 -11.24
N THR A 158 8.20 0.67 -11.15
CA THR A 158 7.70 0.05 -9.94
C THR A 158 8.73 0.02 -8.83
N THR A 159 10.00 -0.26 -9.12
CA THR A 159 11.10 -0.21 -8.14
C THR A 159 11.27 1.21 -7.59
N VAL A 160 11.34 2.23 -8.46
CA VAL A 160 11.52 3.61 -8.01
C VAL A 160 10.33 4.09 -7.19
N LEU A 161 9.11 3.84 -7.64
CA LEU A 161 7.90 4.19 -6.92
C LEU A 161 7.87 3.56 -5.52
N SER A 162 8.26 2.27 -5.41
CA SER A 162 8.32 1.56 -4.13
C SER A 162 9.35 2.17 -3.18
N LEU A 163 10.56 2.48 -3.68
CA LEU A 163 11.59 3.16 -2.89
C LEU A 163 11.16 4.56 -2.43
N CYS A 164 10.44 5.30 -3.27
CA CYS A 164 9.92 6.62 -2.92
C CYS A 164 8.86 6.52 -1.82
N ILE A 165 7.94 5.57 -1.91
CA ILE A 165 6.94 5.31 -0.88
C ILE A 165 7.60 4.90 0.43
N LEU A 166 8.59 4.00 0.38
CA LEU A 166 9.35 3.60 1.57
C LEU A 166 10.01 4.80 2.25
N ALA A 167 10.74 5.61 1.48
CA ALA A 167 11.41 6.80 1.99
C ALA A 167 10.40 7.80 2.58
N LEU A 168 9.29 8.04 1.88
CA LEU A 168 8.28 8.97 2.34
C LEU A 168 7.61 8.51 3.63
N MET A 169 7.19 7.24 3.72
CA MET A 169 6.57 6.70 4.93
C MET A 169 7.55 6.68 6.11
N THR A 170 8.85 6.55 5.83
CA THR A 170 9.89 6.60 6.87
C THR A 170 10.12 8.03 7.37
N VAL A 171 10.17 9.02 6.46
CA VAL A 171 10.36 10.44 6.80
C VAL A 171 9.12 11.04 7.46
N ASN A 172 7.93 10.60 7.06
CA ASN A 172 6.64 11.12 7.52
C ASN A 172 5.87 10.10 8.37
N SER A 173 6.58 9.28 9.15
CA SER A 173 5.96 8.20 9.95
C SER A 173 4.88 8.72 10.91
N SER A 174 5.07 9.92 11.47
CA SER A 174 4.11 10.56 12.38
C SER A 174 2.77 10.91 11.73
N LEU A 175 2.73 11.15 10.41
CA LEU A 175 1.48 11.42 9.70
C LEU A 175 0.60 10.17 9.55
N TYR A 176 1.19 8.97 9.64
CA TYR A 176 0.49 7.70 9.42
C TYR A 176 0.42 6.83 10.68
N GLU A 177 1.04 7.26 11.77
CA GLU A 177 1.19 6.50 13.01
C GLU A 177 -0.16 5.99 13.56
N LYS A 178 -1.16 6.87 13.62
CA LYS A 178 -2.50 6.51 14.07
C LYS A 178 -3.15 5.42 13.20
N GLU A 179 -3.06 5.57 11.88
CA GLU A 179 -3.68 4.65 10.93
C GLU A 179 -2.98 3.28 10.94
N ILE A 180 -1.65 3.28 11.03
CA ILE A 180 -0.81 2.08 11.19
C ILE A 180 -1.13 1.37 12.50
N HIS A 181 -1.26 2.12 13.59
CA HIS A 181 -1.59 1.59 14.90
C HIS A 181 -2.96 0.90 14.89
N GLU A 182 -4.00 1.61 14.44
CA GLU A 182 -5.37 1.10 14.39
C GLU A 182 -5.49 -0.16 13.51
N THR A 183 -4.83 -0.19 12.35
CA THR A 183 -4.86 -1.34 11.44
C THR A 183 -4.06 -2.53 11.97
N THR A 184 -2.93 -2.28 12.65
CA THR A 184 -2.12 -3.32 13.30
C THR A 184 -2.89 -4.00 14.43
N VAL A 185 -3.53 -3.19 15.28
CA VAL A 185 -4.41 -3.66 16.38
C VAL A 185 -5.51 -4.58 15.86
N LYS A 186 -6.26 -4.11 14.86
CA LYS A 186 -7.34 -4.89 14.28
C LYS A 186 -6.80 -6.18 13.65
N SER A 187 -5.65 -6.14 12.97
CA SER A 187 -5.03 -7.34 12.40
C SER A 187 -4.70 -8.38 13.46
N ILE A 188 -4.10 -7.97 14.59
CA ILE A 188 -3.75 -8.89 15.69
C ILE A 188 -5.02 -9.50 16.29
N SER A 189 -6.07 -8.71 16.50
CA SER A 189 -7.34 -9.20 17.05
C SER A 189 -8.00 -10.29 16.22
N LEU A 190 -7.72 -10.34 14.91
CA LEU A 190 -8.26 -11.37 14.00
C LEU A 190 -7.53 -12.71 14.10
N VAL A 191 -6.30 -12.71 14.63
CA VAL A 191 -5.45 -13.91 14.78
C VAL A 191 -5.53 -14.48 16.19
N LEU A 192 -5.82 -13.65 17.19
CA LEU A 192 -5.97 -14.12 18.56
C LEU A 192 -7.15 -15.10 18.65
N PRO A 193 -6.91 -16.37 19.05
CA PRO A 193 -7.98 -17.31 19.26
C PRO A 193 -8.81 -16.87 20.48
N ASN A 194 -10.12 -16.90 20.32
CA ASN A 194 -11.12 -16.81 21.39
C ASN A 194 -11.04 -15.55 22.26
N THR A 195 -11.42 -14.40 21.69
CA THR A 195 -11.58 -13.13 22.42
C THR A 195 -12.47 -13.22 23.67
N ASN A 196 -13.39 -14.19 23.72
CA ASN A 196 -14.19 -14.47 24.91
C ASN A 196 -13.36 -15.06 26.07
N GLU A 197 -12.37 -15.90 25.77
CA GLU A 197 -11.44 -16.45 26.77
C GLU A 197 -10.50 -15.37 27.31
N ILE A 198 -10.05 -14.45 26.46
CA ILE A 198 -9.21 -13.32 26.88
C ILE A 198 -9.99 -12.38 27.81
N VAL A 199 -11.23 -12.04 27.45
CA VAL A 199 -12.13 -11.25 28.30
C VAL A 199 -12.42 -11.96 29.63
N ALA A 200 -12.61 -13.29 29.60
CA ALA A 200 -12.80 -14.07 30.82
C ALA A 200 -11.55 -14.06 31.72
N ALA A 201 -10.36 -14.26 31.15
CA ALA A 201 -9.09 -14.22 31.88
C ALA A 201 -8.79 -12.83 32.47
N GLN A 202 -9.15 -11.75 31.78
CA GLN A 202 -9.01 -10.39 32.32
C GLN A 202 -9.94 -10.14 33.51
N LYS A 203 -11.20 -10.58 33.44
CA LYS A 203 -12.12 -10.51 34.58
C LYS A 203 -11.60 -11.32 35.77
N GLU A 204 -11.12 -12.53 35.52
CA GLU A 204 -10.54 -13.39 36.56
C GLU A 204 -9.33 -12.71 37.24
N LYS A 205 -8.47 -12.05 36.46
CA LYS A 205 -7.34 -11.30 37.00
C LYS A 205 -7.77 -10.10 37.85
N VAL A 206 -8.72 -9.28 37.37
CA VAL A 206 -9.27 -8.14 38.13
C VAL A 206 -9.87 -8.60 39.46
N ASN A 207 -10.62 -9.70 39.45
CA ASN A 207 -11.20 -10.28 40.66
C ASN A 207 -10.11 -10.74 41.63
N THR A 208 -9.09 -11.45 41.11
CA THR A 208 -7.97 -11.96 41.92
C THR A 208 -7.16 -10.83 42.56
N ASP A 209 -6.82 -9.79 41.79
CA ASP A 209 -6.08 -8.63 42.28
C ASP A 209 -6.90 -7.85 43.31
N SER A 210 -8.21 -7.67 43.06
CA SER A 210 -9.12 -6.99 44.00
C SER A 210 -9.26 -7.76 45.30
N GLU A 211 -9.41 -9.09 45.25
CA GLU A 211 -9.49 -9.96 46.43
C GLU A 211 -8.19 -9.96 47.24
N PHE A 212 -7.03 -9.97 46.57
CA PHE A 212 -5.73 -9.83 47.22
C PHE A 212 -5.61 -8.48 47.95
N ILE A 213 -5.98 -7.37 47.30
CA ILE A 213 -5.95 -6.04 47.91
C ILE A 213 -6.93 -5.96 49.09
N ARG A 214 -8.14 -6.51 48.94
CA ARG A 214 -9.15 -6.60 50.03
C ARG A 214 -8.57 -7.31 51.24
N SER A 215 -7.98 -8.48 51.01
CA SER A 215 -7.36 -9.32 52.05
C SER A 215 -6.19 -8.59 52.72
N PHE A 216 -5.38 -7.87 51.96
CA PHE A 216 -4.28 -7.07 52.49
C PHE A 216 -4.77 -5.90 53.37
N ILE A 217 -5.83 -5.20 52.94
CA ILE A 217 -6.43 -4.10 53.70
C ILE A 217 -7.02 -4.62 55.02
N ILE A 218 -7.75 -5.74 54.98
CA ILE A 218 -8.31 -6.40 56.17
C ILE A 218 -7.20 -6.85 57.11
N TYR A 219 -6.19 -7.57 56.60
CA TYR A 219 -5.04 -8.00 57.40
C TYR A 219 -4.31 -6.82 58.05
N SER A 220 -4.11 -5.73 57.31
CA SER A 220 -3.47 -4.52 57.81
C SER A 220 -4.30 -3.86 58.91
N GLN A 221 -5.62 -3.78 58.75
CA GLN A 221 -6.53 -3.29 59.79
C GLN A 221 -6.51 -4.19 61.03
N GLU A 222 -6.46 -5.50 60.81
CA GLU A 222 -6.49 -6.50 61.87
C GLU A 222 -5.18 -6.57 62.66
N SER A 223 -4.07 -6.20 62.03
CA SER A 223 -2.74 -6.17 62.68
C SER A 223 -2.56 -4.97 63.62
N LEU A 224 -3.47 -3.98 63.58
CA LEU A 224 -3.42 -2.81 64.46
C LEU A 224 -3.99 -3.09 65.86
N PRO A 225 -3.45 -2.44 66.91
CA PRO A 225 -4.06 -2.39 68.24
C PRO A 225 -5.51 -1.87 68.20
N ILE A 226 -6.33 -2.29 69.16
CA ILE A 226 -7.79 -2.02 69.19
C ILE A 226 -8.12 -0.51 69.08
N GLU A 227 -7.36 0.34 69.77
CA GLU A 227 -7.57 1.79 69.79
C GLU A 227 -7.26 2.43 68.41
N GLU A 228 -6.17 2.03 67.77
CA GLU A 228 -5.79 2.51 66.43
C GLU A 228 -6.72 1.95 65.34
N ARG A 229 -7.19 0.71 65.50
CA ARG A 229 -8.18 0.10 64.62
C ARG A 229 -9.49 0.89 64.60
N GLN A 230 -9.94 1.36 65.78
CA GLN A 230 -11.15 2.19 65.90
C GLN A 230 -10.95 3.59 65.31
N SER A 231 -9.79 4.23 65.54
CA SER A 231 -9.53 5.56 64.97
C SER A 231 -9.41 5.55 63.44
N CYS A 232 -8.84 4.48 62.88
CA CYS A 232 -8.60 4.34 61.45
C CYS A 232 -9.74 3.63 60.70
N GLN A 233 -10.79 3.16 61.40
CA GLN A 233 -11.86 2.34 60.82
C GLN A 233 -12.47 2.96 59.55
N LYS A 234 -12.77 4.27 59.57
CA LYS A 234 -13.33 4.97 58.43
C LYS A 234 -12.41 4.97 57.21
N VAL A 235 -11.09 5.02 57.41
CA VAL A 235 -10.11 4.99 56.32
C VAL A 235 -10.09 3.60 55.68
N TYR A 236 -10.00 2.54 56.48
CA TYR A 236 -10.02 1.17 55.98
C TYR A 236 -11.35 0.84 55.28
N THR A 237 -12.49 1.27 55.83
CA THR A 237 -13.79 1.15 55.15
C THR A 237 -13.81 1.89 53.82
N GLY A 238 -13.27 3.12 53.76
CA GLY A 238 -13.15 3.86 52.50
C GLY A 238 -12.26 3.17 51.47
N CYS A 239 -11.14 2.57 51.89
CA CYS A 239 -10.28 1.78 51.02
C CYS A 239 -10.99 0.54 50.48
N LEU A 240 -11.73 -0.20 51.31
CA LEU A 240 -12.52 -1.36 50.87
C LEU A 240 -13.60 -0.96 49.85
N THR A 241 -14.33 0.13 50.11
CA THR A 241 -15.33 0.65 49.17
C THR A 241 -14.70 1.07 47.84
N ALA A 242 -13.52 1.71 47.86
CA ALA A 242 -12.81 2.07 46.63
C ALA A 242 -12.35 0.85 45.82
N VAL A 243 -11.97 -0.26 46.48
CA VAL A 243 -11.64 -1.53 45.81
C VAL A 243 -12.88 -2.12 45.14
N ASP A 244 -14.03 -2.12 45.82
CA ASP A 244 -15.29 -2.65 45.26
C ASP A 244 -15.79 -1.79 44.08
N GLU A 245 -15.66 -0.47 44.18
CA GLU A 245 -15.98 0.45 43.08
C GLU A 245 -15.04 0.25 41.88
N TYR A 246 -13.73 0.05 42.14
CA TYR A 246 -12.75 -0.25 41.11
C TYR A 246 -13.03 -1.59 40.41
N GLU A 247 -13.30 -2.67 41.16
CA GLU A 247 -13.63 -3.99 40.60
C GLU A 247 -14.86 -3.87 39.68
N LYS A 248 -15.94 -3.27 40.18
CA LYS A 248 -17.18 -3.12 39.42
C LYS A 248 -16.98 -2.29 38.15
N ALA A 249 -16.32 -1.13 38.25
CA ALA A 249 -16.06 -0.26 37.11
C ALA A 249 -15.13 -0.93 36.08
N SER A 250 -14.14 -1.70 36.54
CA SER A 250 -13.20 -2.41 35.67
C SER A 250 -13.85 -3.58 34.95
N ILE A 251 -14.72 -4.35 35.62
CA ILE A 251 -15.51 -5.43 34.99
C ILE A 251 -16.49 -4.85 33.97
N GLU A 252 -17.27 -3.82 34.32
CA GLU A 252 -18.19 -3.17 33.37
C GLU A 252 -17.43 -2.61 32.16
N SER A 253 -16.27 -1.99 32.37
CA SER A 253 -15.42 -1.50 31.29
C SER A 253 -14.89 -2.64 30.40
N THR A 254 -14.48 -3.76 30.99
CA THR A 254 -14.01 -4.96 30.28
C THR A 254 -15.14 -5.62 29.50
N GLU A 255 -16.37 -5.65 30.01
CA GLU A 255 -17.54 -6.17 29.28
C GLU A 255 -17.96 -5.28 28.12
N LYS A 256 -17.89 -3.95 28.32
CA LYS A 256 -18.34 -2.96 27.35
C LYS A 256 -17.32 -2.74 26.23
N ASN A 257 -16.03 -2.81 26.55
CA ASN A 257 -14.93 -2.58 25.61
C ASN A 257 -14.26 -3.87 25.13
N GLY A 258 -14.48 -5.01 25.80
CA GLY A 258 -14.11 -6.37 25.39
C GLY A 258 -12.65 -6.54 24.99
N ILE A 259 -12.41 -6.39 23.68
CA ILE A 259 -11.12 -6.60 23.02
C ILE A 259 -10.26 -5.32 23.06
N GLY A 260 -10.87 -4.14 23.17
CA GLY A 260 -10.14 -2.86 23.16
C GLY A 260 -9.14 -2.72 24.31
N LEU A 261 -9.56 -3.10 25.53
CA LEU A 261 -8.71 -3.12 26.73
C LEU A 261 -7.70 -4.27 26.71
N ALA A 262 -8.10 -5.46 26.24
CA ALA A 262 -7.18 -6.57 26.04
C ALA A 262 -6.07 -6.24 25.05
N VAL A 263 -6.36 -5.49 23.98
CA VAL A 263 -5.33 -5.08 23.04
C VAL A 263 -4.44 -3.99 23.62
N GLU A 264 -4.93 -3.01 24.38
CA GLU A 264 -4.07 -2.04 25.10
C GLU A 264 -3.16 -2.72 26.14
N ASP A 265 -3.66 -3.70 26.90
CA ASP A 265 -2.86 -4.46 27.85
C ASP A 265 -1.86 -5.41 27.16
N ILE A 266 -2.26 -6.05 26.06
CA ILE A 266 -1.37 -6.83 25.18
C ILE A 266 -0.32 -5.91 24.54
N GLN A 267 -0.66 -4.67 24.17
CA GLN A 267 0.28 -3.68 23.63
C GLN A 267 1.33 -3.24 24.64
N ASN A 268 0.92 -3.01 25.88
CA ASN A 268 1.84 -2.67 26.96
C ASN A 268 2.70 -3.87 27.38
N SER A 269 2.20 -5.10 27.20
CA SER A 269 2.89 -6.34 27.58
C SER A 269 3.73 -6.96 26.45
N PHE A 270 3.47 -6.63 25.18
CA PHE A 270 4.16 -7.21 24.01
C PHE A 270 4.91 -6.14 23.19
N PRO A 271 6.24 -5.99 23.37
CA PRO A 271 7.08 -5.07 22.59
C PRO A 271 7.11 -5.37 21.08
N ILE A 272 6.52 -6.49 20.66
CA ILE A 272 6.40 -6.94 19.27
C ILE A 272 5.48 -6.01 18.46
N ILE A 273 4.42 -5.42 19.05
CA ILE A 273 3.49 -4.54 18.33
C ILE A 273 4.19 -3.28 17.82
N LYS A 274 4.96 -2.62 18.68
CA LYS A 274 5.80 -1.46 18.28
C LYS A 274 6.82 -1.83 17.20
N SER A 275 7.24 -3.09 17.13
CA SER A 275 8.14 -3.59 16.08
C SER A 275 7.41 -3.81 14.75
N PHE A 276 6.15 -4.29 14.77
CA PHE A 276 5.29 -4.38 13.58
C PHE A 276 4.95 -3.01 13.02
N GLU A 277 4.61 -2.04 13.87
CA GLU A 277 4.32 -0.66 13.45
C GLU A 277 5.54 -0.03 12.77
N LYS A 278 6.74 -0.17 13.36
CA LYS A 278 8.00 0.33 12.77
C LYS A 278 8.36 -0.32 11.44
N THR A 279 7.92 -1.56 11.19
CA THR A 279 8.20 -2.29 9.95
C THR A 279 7.10 -2.13 8.90
N THR A 280 5.96 -1.53 9.25
CA THR A 280 4.83 -1.31 8.34
C THR A 280 5.19 -0.56 7.05
N PRO A 281 6.03 0.50 7.06
CA PRO A 281 6.52 1.14 5.83
C PRO A 281 7.19 0.17 4.84
N ILE A 282 7.96 -0.79 5.36
CA ILE A 282 8.65 -1.82 4.55
C ILE A 282 7.62 -2.77 3.95
N PHE A 283 6.67 -3.25 4.75
CA PHE A 283 5.61 -4.14 4.27
C PHE A 283 4.76 -3.48 3.18
N ILE A 284 4.42 -2.20 3.33
CA ILE A 284 3.65 -1.45 2.32
C ILE A 284 4.46 -1.27 1.04
N SER A 285 5.74 -0.92 1.14
CA SER A 285 6.62 -0.84 -0.03
C SER A 285 6.72 -2.18 -0.76
N ILE A 286 6.89 -3.29 -0.03
CA ILE A 286 6.94 -4.64 -0.61
C ILE A 286 5.60 -5.01 -1.26
N LEU A 287 4.49 -4.68 -0.60
CA LEU A 287 3.15 -4.92 -1.12
C LEU A 287 2.97 -4.20 -2.46
N ILE A 288 3.22 -2.90 -2.52
CA ILE A 288 3.09 -2.10 -3.74
C ILE A 288 4.00 -2.61 -4.85
N PHE A 289 5.26 -2.93 -4.53
CA PHE A 289 6.19 -3.53 -5.49
C PHE A 289 5.63 -4.83 -6.07
N THR A 290 5.14 -5.72 -5.21
CA THR A 290 4.62 -7.04 -5.58
C THR A 290 3.36 -6.90 -6.44
N LEU A 291 2.43 -6.03 -6.05
CA LEU A 291 1.18 -5.77 -6.76
C LEU A 291 1.43 -5.25 -8.18
N LEU A 292 2.29 -4.25 -8.34
CA LEU A 292 2.59 -3.69 -9.65
C LEU A 292 3.44 -4.65 -10.50
N SER A 293 4.31 -5.44 -9.87
CA SER A 293 5.09 -6.48 -10.55
C SER A 293 4.20 -7.62 -11.05
N ALA A 294 3.13 -7.98 -10.33
CA ALA A 294 2.16 -8.97 -10.76
C ALA A 294 1.36 -8.51 -12.01
N LEU A 295 1.14 -7.20 -12.18
CA LEU A 295 0.50 -6.63 -13.37
C LEU A 295 1.46 -6.45 -14.57
N SER A 296 2.77 -6.43 -14.32
CA SER A 296 3.78 -6.20 -15.36
C SER A 296 3.70 -7.18 -16.55
N PRO A 297 3.51 -8.51 -16.36
CA PRO A 297 3.37 -9.44 -17.48
C PRO A 297 2.23 -9.08 -18.42
N ILE A 298 1.07 -8.67 -17.88
CA ILE A 298 -0.12 -8.31 -18.67
C ILE A 298 0.17 -7.09 -19.55
N ALA A 299 0.65 -6.01 -18.93
CA ALA A 299 1.00 -4.78 -19.65
C ALA A 299 2.12 -4.99 -20.68
N SER A 300 3.05 -5.91 -20.40
CA SER A 300 4.17 -6.26 -21.29
C SER A 300 3.73 -7.11 -22.47
N ILE A 301 2.81 -8.06 -22.28
CA ILE A 301 2.21 -8.83 -23.39
C ILE A 301 1.47 -7.88 -24.32
N PHE A 302 0.64 -7.00 -23.75
CA PHE A 302 -0.09 -5.99 -24.51
C PHE A 302 0.86 -5.09 -25.31
N GLY A 303 1.91 -4.57 -24.68
CA GLY A 303 2.91 -3.75 -25.37
C GLY A 303 3.69 -4.50 -26.45
N GLY A 304 4.02 -5.77 -26.21
CA GLY A 304 4.64 -6.65 -27.20
C GLY A 304 3.78 -6.87 -28.43
N LEU A 305 2.48 -7.10 -28.24
CA LEU A 305 1.51 -7.21 -29.34
C LEU A 305 1.38 -5.88 -30.11
N LEU A 306 1.25 -4.76 -29.40
CA LEU A 306 1.17 -3.43 -30.01
C LEU A 306 2.42 -3.13 -30.86
N TYR A 307 3.60 -3.49 -30.36
CA TYR A 307 4.86 -3.34 -31.08
C TYR A 307 4.89 -4.17 -32.36
N LEU A 308 4.39 -5.42 -32.34
CA LEU A 308 4.29 -6.25 -33.53
C LEU A 308 3.34 -5.63 -34.56
N ILE A 309 2.15 -5.21 -34.14
CA ILE A 309 1.12 -4.64 -35.02
C ILE A 309 1.64 -3.38 -35.72
N LEU A 310 2.17 -2.42 -34.96
CA LEU A 310 2.70 -1.15 -35.51
C LEU A 310 3.90 -1.35 -36.44
N ASN A 311 4.69 -2.41 -36.22
CA ASN A 311 5.79 -2.75 -37.13
C ASN A 311 5.31 -3.44 -38.41
N THR A 312 4.26 -4.26 -38.30
CA THR A 312 3.65 -4.93 -39.45
C THR A 312 2.99 -3.93 -40.40
N ILE A 313 2.28 -2.94 -39.86
CA ILE A 313 1.62 -1.87 -40.65
C ILE A 313 2.65 -1.09 -41.49
N LYS A 314 3.71 -0.54 -40.87
CA LYS A 314 4.76 0.21 -41.61
C LYS A 314 5.43 -0.64 -42.69
N ARG A 315 5.63 -1.94 -42.45
CA ARG A 315 6.23 -2.85 -43.44
C ARG A 315 5.36 -3.00 -44.68
N ASN A 316 4.05 -2.99 -44.51
CA ASN A 316 3.12 -3.03 -45.63
C ASN A 316 3.09 -1.69 -46.36
N GLU A 317 3.06 -0.55 -45.64
CA GLU A 317 3.16 0.79 -46.25
C GLU A 317 4.44 0.97 -47.10
N THR A 318 5.60 0.52 -46.60
CA THR A 318 6.86 0.60 -47.36
C THR A 318 6.93 -0.36 -48.55
N LYS A 319 6.16 -1.45 -48.54
CA LYS A 319 6.05 -2.35 -49.71
C LYS A 319 5.14 -1.75 -50.78
N ASP A 320 4.05 -1.12 -50.38
CA ASP A 320 3.13 -0.46 -51.29
C ASP A 320 3.75 0.77 -51.95
N GLU A 321 4.50 1.61 -51.21
CA GLU A 321 5.26 2.73 -51.77
C GLU A 321 6.31 2.28 -52.79
N LYS A 322 7.01 1.17 -52.54
CA LYS A 322 7.97 0.61 -53.50
C LYS A 322 7.30 0.13 -54.79
N ASN A 323 6.17 -0.56 -54.67
CA ASN A 323 5.41 -1.07 -55.82
C ASN A 323 4.80 0.03 -56.69
N VAL A 324 4.45 1.19 -56.10
CA VAL A 324 3.95 2.37 -56.82
C VAL A 324 5.09 3.12 -57.54
N SER A 325 6.30 3.17 -56.98
CA SER A 325 7.45 3.84 -57.63
C SER A 325 8.07 3.07 -58.80
N THR A 326 7.73 1.77 -58.95
CA THR A 326 8.21 0.89 -60.03
C THR A 326 7.23 0.75 -61.20
N LYS A 327 6.15 1.53 -61.22
CA LYS A 327 5.24 1.67 -62.36
C LYS A 327 5.34 3.09 -62.93
#